data_AF-A0A9J6H0S0-F1
#
_entry.id   AF-A0A9J6H0S0-F1
#
_cell.length_a   1.000
_cell.length_b   1.000
_cell.length_c   1.000
_cell.angle_alpha   90.00
_cell.angle_beta   90.00
_cell.angle_gamma   90.00
#
_symmetry.space_group_name_H-M   'P 1'
#
loop_
_entity.id
_entity.type
_entity.pdbx_description
1 polymer ?
#
loop_
_entity_poly.entity_id
_entity_poly.type
_entity_poly.pdbx_seq_one_letter_code
_entity_poly.pdbx_strand_id
1 'polypeptide(L)'
;MWYLTKEGQTLKEKEKVVEFKRQCNHVSERGTSTGIVVFLVLVATIQIEDPPEYKLSNVKTDVGIFWSRGDQFVPPENVRELIRDLGPRVKKNHFIDDPYYTHVHFAVALNNPEVLHKDLLEFLNRYASTS
;
A
#
# COMPACT_ATOMS: atom_id res chain seq x y z
N MET A 1 14.17 29.06 13.24
CA MET A 1 14.12 30.42 12.68
C MET A 1 13.46 30.31 11.31
N TRP A 2 12.42 31.10 11.06
CA TRP A 2 11.43 30.92 10.00
C TRP A 2 11.92 31.31 8.61
N TYR A 3 11.41 30.63 7.58
CA TYR A 3 10.90 31.31 6.40
C TYR A 3 9.51 30.74 6.03
N LEU A 4 8.51 31.62 6.11
CA LEU A 4 7.24 31.51 5.37
C LEU A 4 7.35 32.50 4.21
N THR A 5 7.26 32.01 2.98
CA THR A 5 6.64 32.75 1.87
C THR A 5 5.85 31.75 1.04
N LYS A 6 4.60 32.13 0.70
CA LYS A 6 3.77 31.45 -0.29
C LYS A 6 4.55 31.28 -1.60
N GLU A 7 4.18 30.24 -2.37
CA GLU A 7 4.76 29.87 -3.67
C GLU A 7 6.08 29.08 -3.56
N GLY A 8 5.99 27.74 -3.52
CA GLY A 8 7.18 26.89 -3.42
C GLY A 8 7.00 25.37 -3.40
N GLN A 9 5.78 24.82 -3.55
CA GLN A 9 5.61 23.39 -3.83
C GLN A 9 5.94 23.07 -5.29
N THR A 10 7.22 23.20 -5.64
CA THR A 10 7.71 22.93 -6.99
C THR A 10 9.11 22.37 -6.90
N LEU A 11 9.21 21.05 -6.98
CA LEU A 11 10.12 20.29 -7.87
C LEU A 11 10.16 18.82 -7.43
N LYS A 12 10.36 18.54 -6.13
CA LYS A 12 10.47 17.16 -5.60
C LYS A 12 9.19 16.33 -5.68
N GLU A 13 8.02 16.93 -5.51
CA GLU A 13 6.74 16.20 -5.59
C GLU A 13 6.28 15.97 -7.04
N LYS A 14 6.58 16.92 -7.94
CA LYS A 14 6.30 16.77 -9.37
C LYS A 14 7.15 15.65 -9.99
N GLU A 15 8.41 15.51 -9.57
CA GLU A 15 9.28 14.41 -10.00
C GLU A 15 8.72 13.04 -9.59
N LYS A 16 8.21 12.89 -8.36
CA LYS A 16 7.61 11.62 -7.90
C LYS A 16 6.36 11.22 -8.68
N VAL A 17 5.51 12.19 -9.04
CA VAL A 17 4.29 11.95 -9.85
C VAL A 17 4.64 11.60 -11.30
N VAL A 18 5.68 12.21 -11.86
CA VAL A 18 6.19 11.88 -13.21
C VAL A 18 6.85 10.51 -13.24
N GLU A 19 7.60 10.14 -12.20
CA GLU A 19 8.24 8.83 -12.07
C GLU A 19 7.18 7.70 -12.00
N PHE A 20 6.13 7.89 -11.20
CA PHE A 20 5.01 6.95 -11.11
C PHE A 20 4.26 6.80 -12.45
N LYS A 21 4.03 7.92 -13.17
CA LYS A 21 3.45 7.89 -14.52
C LYS A 21 4.33 7.16 -15.54
N ARG A 22 5.66 7.32 -15.48
CA ARG A 22 6.60 6.59 -16.33
C ARG A 22 6.56 5.09 -16.06
N GLN A 23 6.48 4.68 -14.79
CA GLN A 23 6.45 3.27 -14.40
C GLN A 23 5.17 2.57 -14.88
N CYS A 24 4.03 3.25 -14.89
CA CYS A 24 2.77 2.73 -15.45
C CYS A 24 2.81 2.64 -17.00
N ASN A 25 3.41 3.62 -17.67
CA ASN A 25 3.50 3.62 -19.14
C ASN A 25 4.49 2.58 -19.69
N HIS A 26 5.51 2.19 -18.92
CA HIS A 26 6.49 1.19 -19.36
C HIS A 26 5.93 -0.25 -19.40
N VAL A 27 4.73 -0.48 -18.87
CA VAL A 27 4.05 -1.79 -18.89
C VAL A 27 3.10 -1.93 -20.10
N SER A 28 2.87 -0.89 -20.89
CA SER A 28 1.82 -0.90 -21.94
C SER A 28 2.29 -1.27 -23.36
N GLU A 29 3.55 -1.55 -23.62
CA GLU A 29 4.05 -1.77 -24.99
C GLU A 29 4.51 -3.20 -25.29
N ARG A 30 3.78 -4.24 -24.87
CA ARG A 30 3.93 -5.58 -25.46
C ARG A 30 2.61 -6.36 -25.48
N GLY A 31 2.05 -6.51 -26.68
CA GLY A 31 1.46 -7.80 -27.09
C GLY A 31 -0.06 -7.92 -27.11
N THR A 32 -0.60 -7.79 -28.34
CA THR A 32 -1.60 -8.66 -28.98
C THR A 32 -3.04 -8.73 -28.45
N SER A 33 -3.92 -8.15 -29.26
CA SER A 33 -5.33 -8.48 -29.55
C SER A 33 -5.78 -9.89 -29.13
N THR A 34 -6.46 -10.00 -27.99
CA THR A 34 -7.69 -10.79 -27.80
C THR A 34 -8.23 -10.52 -26.39
N GLY A 35 -9.57 -10.46 -26.28
CA GLY A 35 -10.28 -9.77 -25.20
C GLY A 35 -9.90 -10.17 -23.77
N ILE A 36 -9.49 -9.16 -23.00
CA ILE A 36 -9.73 -9.06 -21.57
C ILE A 36 -10.23 -7.64 -21.36
N VAL A 37 -11.41 -7.50 -20.77
CA VAL A 37 -11.94 -6.21 -20.29
C VAL A 37 -11.02 -5.76 -19.17
N VAL A 38 -9.95 -5.04 -19.52
CA VAL A 38 -9.14 -4.31 -18.54
C VAL A 38 -10.08 -3.27 -17.97
N PHE A 39 -10.34 -3.39 -16.67
CA PHE A 39 -11.04 -2.41 -15.86
C PHE A 39 -10.17 -1.14 -15.81
N LEU A 40 -10.10 -0.43 -16.94
CA LEU A 40 -9.49 0.88 -17.05
C LEU A 40 -10.51 1.83 -16.45
N VAL A 41 -10.39 1.98 -15.14
CA VAL A 41 -11.11 2.92 -14.30
C VAL A 41 -11.25 4.24 -15.05
N LEU A 42 -12.51 4.55 -15.36
CA LEU A 42 -12.96 5.85 -15.82
C LEU A 42 -12.70 6.89 -14.72
N VAL A 43 -11.46 7.35 -14.62
CA VAL A 43 -11.11 8.63 -14.00
C VAL A 43 -10.44 9.47 -15.09
N ALA A 44 -11.19 9.67 -16.18
CA ALA A 44 -10.97 10.79 -17.07
C ALA A 44 -11.97 11.87 -16.64
N THR A 45 -11.45 13.08 -16.40
CA THR A 45 -12.18 14.35 -16.22
C THR A 45 -12.87 14.62 -14.87
N ILE A 46 -12.14 14.44 -13.76
CA ILE A 46 -12.25 15.42 -12.66
C ILE A 46 -10.83 15.92 -12.41
N GLN A 47 -10.49 17.09 -12.93
CA GLN A 47 -9.34 17.84 -12.44
C GLN A 47 -9.67 18.30 -11.03
N ILE A 48 -9.39 17.44 -10.05
CA ILE A 48 -9.23 17.91 -8.68
C ILE A 48 -7.82 18.51 -8.66
N GLU A 49 -7.73 19.84 -8.71
CA GLU A 49 -6.43 20.55 -8.74
C GLU A 49 -5.54 20.14 -7.55
N ASP A 50 -6.16 19.78 -6.42
CA ASP A 50 -5.52 19.21 -5.24
C ASP A 50 -6.25 17.93 -4.78
N PRO A 51 -5.73 16.73 -5.05
CA PRO A 51 -6.35 15.50 -4.57
C PRO A 51 -6.43 15.49 -3.03
N PRO A 52 -7.52 15.00 -2.43
CA PRO A 52 -7.66 15.00 -0.98
C PRO A 52 -6.58 14.12 -0.32
N GLU A 53 -5.97 14.65 0.75
CA GLU A 53 -5.00 13.91 1.55
C GLU A 53 -5.71 12.94 2.50
N TYR A 54 -5.34 11.65 2.45
CA TYR A 54 -5.85 10.64 3.36
C TYR A 54 -5.06 10.65 4.68
N LYS A 55 -5.67 11.18 5.75
CA LYS A 55 -5.04 11.25 7.06
C LYS A 55 -5.23 9.95 7.84
N LEU A 56 -4.13 9.26 8.17
CA LEU A 56 -4.14 8.04 8.99
C LEU A 56 -4.71 8.25 10.41
N SER A 57 -4.80 9.50 10.88
CA SER A 57 -5.50 9.88 12.11
C SER A 57 -7.00 9.59 12.07
N ASN A 58 -7.59 9.47 10.88
CA ASN A 58 -9.01 9.19 10.68
C ASN A 58 -9.32 7.70 10.81
N VAL A 59 -8.32 6.82 10.71
CA VAL A 59 -8.47 5.39 11.01
C VAL A 59 -8.69 5.24 12.51
N LYS A 60 -9.87 4.77 12.93
CA LYS A 60 -10.20 4.53 14.36
C LYS A 60 -10.24 3.06 14.74
N THR A 61 -10.22 2.16 13.75
CA THR A 61 -10.25 0.71 13.98
C THR A 61 -8.87 0.19 14.37
N ASP A 62 -8.88 -0.95 15.04
CA ASP A 62 -7.68 -1.75 15.26
C ASP A 62 -7.17 -2.34 13.94
N VAL A 63 -5.85 -2.31 13.76
CA VAL A 63 -5.17 -2.67 12.50
C VAL A 63 -4.18 -3.80 12.76
N GLY A 64 -4.23 -4.84 11.93
CA GLY A 64 -3.19 -5.85 11.81
C GLY A 64 -2.37 -5.59 10.54
N ILE A 65 -1.05 -5.51 10.68
CA ILE A 65 -0.11 -5.29 9.58
C ILE A 65 0.64 -6.59 9.35
N PHE A 66 0.59 -7.10 8.12
CA PHE A 66 1.28 -8.31 7.67
C PHE A 66 2.14 -7.91 6.47
N TRP A 67 3.44 -8.14 6.55
CA TRP A 67 4.39 -7.68 5.56
C TRP A 67 5.61 -8.60 5.49
N SER A 68 6.36 -8.53 4.39
CA SER A 68 7.51 -9.38 4.13
C SER A 68 8.70 -8.56 3.65
N ARG A 69 9.90 -9.14 3.75
CA ARG A 69 11.12 -8.53 3.22
C ARG A 69 11.16 -8.54 1.69
N GLY A 70 10.58 -9.58 1.08
CA GLY A 70 10.54 -9.76 -0.37
C GLY A 70 9.50 -8.91 -1.11
N ASP A 71 8.68 -8.11 -0.43
CA ASP A 71 7.69 -7.26 -1.09
C ASP A 71 8.37 -6.11 -1.86
N GLN A 72 8.35 -6.22 -3.19
CA GLN A 72 8.96 -5.24 -4.09
C GLN A 72 8.08 -4.01 -4.34
N PHE A 73 6.80 -4.04 -3.96
CA PHE A 73 5.87 -2.92 -4.12
C PHE A 73 5.78 -2.09 -2.85
N VAL A 74 5.92 -2.72 -1.68
CA VAL A 74 5.86 -2.04 -0.39
C VAL A 74 7.15 -2.29 0.39
N PRO A 75 8.17 -1.42 0.25
CA PRO A 75 9.44 -1.61 0.94
C PRO A 75 9.28 -1.50 2.47
N PRO A 76 10.16 -2.13 3.26
CA PRO A 76 10.11 -2.12 4.73
C PRO A 76 10.05 -0.72 5.35
N GLU A 77 10.66 0.28 4.72
CA GLU A 77 10.68 1.67 5.16
C GLU A 77 9.27 2.26 5.21
N ASN A 78 8.47 2.01 4.17
CA ASN A 78 7.09 2.49 4.10
C ASN A 78 6.22 1.82 5.16
N VAL A 79 6.44 0.52 5.41
CA VAL A 79 5.74 -0.20 6.48
C VAL A 79 6.10 0.38 7.85
N ARG A 80 7.37 0.70 8.08
CA ARG A 80 7.84 1.33 9.32
C ARG A 80 7.19 2.69 9.55
N GLU A 81 7.07 3.51 8.52
CA GLU A 81 6.35 4.79 8.57
C GLU A 81 4.86 4.59 8.88
N LEU A 82 4.21 3.65 8.21
CA LEU A 82 2.81 3.32 8.45
C LEU A 82 2.55 2.86 9.90
N ILE A 83 3.41 1.99 10.44
CA ILE A 83 3.32 1.53 11.83
C ILE A 83 3.45 2.70 12.80
N ARG A 84 4.42 3.58 12.57
CA ARG A 84 4.65 4.78 13.40
C ARG A 84 3.42 5.68 13.40
N ASP A 85 2.84 5.94 12.23
CA ASP A 85 1.73 6.88 12.08
C ASP A 85 0.39 6.31 12.58
N LEU A 86 0.19 4.99 12.46
CA LEU A 86 -0.93 4.28 13.08
C LEU A 86 -0.80 4.15 14.61
N GLY A 87 0.43 4.04 15.11
CA GLY A 87 0.75 4.01 16.53
C GLY A 87 -0.03 2.93 17.29
N PRO A 88 -0.76 3.27 18.38
CA PRO A 88 -1.42 2.28 19.25
C PRO A 88 -2.57 1.52 18.58
N ARG A 89 -2.98 1.91 17.37
CA ARG A 89 -4.00 1.21 16.57
C ARG A 89 -3.45 -0.08 15.97
N VAL A 90 -2.14 -0.22 15.84
CA VAL A 90 -1.52 -1.46 15.38
C VAL A 90 -1.59 -2.50 16.50
N LYS A 91 -2.43 -3.51 16.34
CA LYS A 91 -2.63 -4.60 17.31
C LYS A 91 -1.94 -5.90 16.91
N LYS A 92 -1.49 -6.00 15.66
CA LYS A 92 -0.65 -7.09 15.14
C LYS A 92 0.35 -6.48 14.16
N ASN A 93 1.62 -6.84 14.31
CA ASN A 93 2.69 -6.53 13.37
C ASN A 93 3.40 -7.86 13.08
N HIS A 94 3.05 -8.47 11.96
CA HIS A 94 3.54 -9.77 11.53
C HIS A 94 4.52 -9.60 10.38
N PHE A 95 5.76 -10.04 10.60
CA PHE A 95 6.83 -9.97 9.62
C PHE A 95 7.18 -11.37 9.11
N ILE A 96 7.20 -11.53 7.79
CA ILE A 96 7.63 -12.75 7.12
C ILE A 96 9.08 -12.54 6.65
N ASP A 97 10.03 -13.17 7.35
CA ASP A 97 11.46 -13.10 7.03
C ASP A 97 11.85 -14.07 5.90
N ASP A 98 11.23 -13.89 4.75
CA ASP A 98 11.54 -14.61 3.52
C ASP A 98 11.79 -13.60 2.39
N PRO A 99 13.02 -13.54 1.83
CA PRO A 99 13.34 -12.64 0.73
C PRO A 99 12.59 -12.97 -0.58
N TYR A 100 12.06 -14.18 -0.72
CA TYR A 100 11.32 -14.62 -1.90
C TYR A 100 9.81 -14.47 -1.74
N TYR A 101 9.33 -14.19 -0.53
CA TYR A 101 7.92 -13.92 -0.26
C TYR A 101 7.56 -12.51 -0.72
N THR A 102 7.13 -12.39 -1.97
CA THR A 102 6.76 -11.12 -2.61
C THR A 102 5.29 -10.73 -2.38
N HIS A 103 4.89 -9.56 -2.88
CA HIS A 103 3.52 -9.04 -2.77
C HIS A 103 2.42 -10.04 -3.19
N VAL A 104 2.67 -10.81 -4.24
CA VAL A 104 1.69 -11.78 -4.78
C VAL A 104 1.50 -12.98 -3.84
N HIS A 105 2.52 -13.31 -3.04
CA HIS A 105 2.49 -14.49 -2.17
C HIS A 105 1.43 -14.37 -1.06
N PHE A 106 1.13 -13.16 -0.58
CA PHE A 106 0.05 -12.92 0.38
C PHE A 106 -1.31 -13.43 -0.12
N ALA A 107 -1.53 -13.47 -1.44
CA ALA A 107 -2.77 -13.96 -2.03
C ALA A 107 -2.74 -15.46 -2.38
N VAL A 108 -1.63 -15.97 -2.92
CA VAL A 108 -1.62 -17.27 -3.62
C VAL A 108 -0.56 -18.28 -3.15
N ALA A 109 0.31 -17.91 -2.21
CA ALA A 109 1.39 -18.82 -1.83
C ALA A 109 0.89 -20.06 -1.10
N LEU A 110 1.40 -21.21 -1.50
CA LEU A 110 1.02 -22.51 -0.93
C LEU A 110 1.43 -22.67 0.53
N ASN A 111 2.46 -21.94 0.98
CA ASN A 111 2.94 -21.94 2.36
C ASN A 111 2.20 -20.93 3.26
N ASN A 112 1.21 -20.17 2.76
CA ASN A 112 0.42 -19.25 3.59
C ASN A 112 -0.21 -19.88 4.84
N PRO A 113 -0.68 -21.14 4.84
CA PRO A 113 -1.15 -21.80 6.06
C PRO A 113 -0.13 -21.78 7.20
N GLU A 114 1.16 -21.85 6.88
CA GLU A 114 2.26 -21.91 7.85
C GLU A 114 2.75 -20.51 8.23
N VAL A 115 2.94 -19.63 7.25
CA VAL A 115 3.63 -18.34 7.45
C VAL A 115 2.72 -17.14 7.68
N LEU A 116 1.41 -17.26 7.39
CA LEU A 116 0.47 -16.13 7.41
C LEU A 116 -0.85 -16.45 8.12
N HIS A 117 -1.54 -17.53 7.72
CA HIS A 117 -2.93 -17.77 8.10
C HIS A 117 -3.13 -17.94 9.61
N LYS A 118 -2.20 -18.62 10.30
CA LYS A 118 -2.30 -18.82 11.75
C LYS A 118 -2.42 -17.49 12.48
N ASP A 119 -1.48 -16.58 12.20
CA ASP A 119 -1.41 -15.25 12.82
C ASP A 119 -2.54 -14.33 12.37
N LEU A 120 -2.97 -14.43 11.11
CA LEU A 120 -4.10 -13.69 10.56
C LEU A 120 -5.41 -14.10 11.22
N LEU A 121 -5.70 -15.41 11.28
CA LEU A 121 -6.91 -15.94 11.87
C LEU A 121 -6.95 -15.69 13.38
N GLU A 122 -5.82 -15.82 14.08
CA GLU A 122 -5.74 -15.43 15.50
C GLU A 122 -6.12 -13.96 15.70
N PHE A 123 -5.63 -13.06 14.84
CA PHE A 123 -5.96 -11.65 14.92
C PHE A 123 -7.46 -11.38 14.63
N LEU A 124 -8.00 -11.97 13.56
CA LEU A 124 -9.40 -11.80 13.16
C LEU A 124 -10.38 -12.38 14.19
N ASN A 125 -10.05 -13.54 14.78
CA ASN A 125 -10.89 -14.21 15.77
C ASN A 125 -11.13 -13.37 17.03
N ARG A 126 -10.26 -12.40 17.35
CA ARG A 126 -10.48 -11.47 18.46
C ARG A 126 -11.75 -10.64 18.32
N TYR A 127 -12.25 -10.48 17.10
CA TYR A 127 -13.43 -9.66 16.79
C TYR A 127 -14.65 -10.48 16.36
N ALA A 128 -14.49 -11.79 16.13
CA ALA A 128 -15.56 -12.66 15.65
C ALA A 128 -16.69 -12.92 16.67
N SER A 129 -16.51 -12.54 17.94
CA SER A 129 -17.47 -12.78 19.04
C SER A 129 -18.13 -11.52 19.59
N THR A 130 -17.92 -10.37 18.96
CA THR A 130 -18.55 -9.09 19.31
C THR A 130 -19.60 -8.76 18.26
N SER A 131 -20.79 -9.35 18.42
CA SER A 131 -22.00 -9.02 17.67
C SER A 131 -23.19 -8.99 18.61
#